data_AF-A0A1Y1WKN1-F1
#
_entry.id   AF-A0A1Y1WKN1-F1
#
_cell.length_a   1.000
_cell.length_b   1.000
_cell.length_c   1.000
_cell.angle_alpha   90.00
_cell.angle_beta   90.00
_cell.angle_gamma   90.00
#
_symmetry.space_group_name_H-M   'P 1'
#
loop_
_entity.id
_entity.type
_entity.pdbx_description
1 polymer ?
#
loop_
_entity_poly.entity_id
_entity_poly.type
_entity_poly.pdbx_seq_one_letter_code
_entity_poly.pdbx_strand_id
1 'polypeptide(L)'
;MEAVPDINEQPISEKALEAGAGAESHSSEVASGSPVASNEAAGGDLASYTLSKKQLFCAIASIGMLFFISALDATIMASIYVPIASDFDALGQAVWIITTYMLSSTIVQAIIGKISDILGRVETILTSIAIFLVGSVLCGASQSMNMLIASRTIQGVGGGGILGLGMVVLGDLFSERERGNYIGVFSAIFTIATVVGPVMGGGIVEHASWRIVFWINIPVCVIAMALIFFTLKLPKTKGTFKEKIKRIDFIGCVLFTIGMVPILLGLSWGGQQYEWTSAQVLACLICGFVVLLVFGYVEYRFVADPIIPVRLLGNRNVLSALMAVFAIGGVSFGALNNIPAWELAIKHASTTSGGLHLLPMALGVVLASPLCGIYIARSGRFLIPIRVGAVLAAAGASLLLLYKASTGFGERIVYLFLLGLGVGFVSQPPLACLSS
;
A
#
# COMPACT_ATOMS: atom_id res chain seq x y z
N MET A 1 -1.14 -20.71 -54.34
CA MET A 1 -1.01 -22.15 -54.08
C MET A 1 0.47 -22.44 -53.98
N GLU A 2 0.86 -23.26 -52.99
CA GLU A 2 2.22 -23.79 -52.72
C GLU A 2 3.19 -22.82 -52.01
N ALA A 3 3.30 -22.87 -50.68
CA ALA A 3 3.92 -23.90 -49.81
C ALA A 3 5.45 -23.77 -49.75
N VAL A 4 5.93 -23.16 -48.66
CA VAL A 4 7.32 -23.19 -48.19
C VAL A 4 7.52 -24.46 -47.37
N PRO A 5 8.60 -25.23 -47.58
CA PRO A 5 9.09 -26.18 -46.59
C PRO A 5 10.40 -25.75 -45.92
N ASP A 6 10.62 -26.45 -44.82
CA ASP A 6 11.39 -26.17 -43.62
C ASP A 6 12.85 -26.71 -43.66
N ILE A 7 13.71 -26.09 -42.83
CA ILE A 7 14.94 -26.55 -42.11
C ILE A 7 16.10 -27.35 -42.75
N ASN A 8 17.31 -26.80 -42.50
CA ASN A 8 18.46 -27.33 -41.74
C ASN A 8 19.76 -27.82 -42.41
N GLU A 9 20.84 -27.46 -41.69
CA GLU A 9 22.16 -28.09 -41.52
C GLU A 9 23.29 -27.82 -42.52
N GLN A 10 24.37 -27.15 -42.06
CA GLN A 10 25.63 -27.82 -41.64
C GLN A 10 26.72 -26.82 -41.12
N PRO A 11 27.71 -27.28 -40.31
CA PRO A 11 28.61 -26.46 -39.47
C PRO A 11 30.05 -26.37 -40.00
N ILE A 12 30.87 -25.40 -39.56
CA ILE A 12 32.32 -25.36 -39.87
C ILE A 12 33.17 -24.95 -38.64
N SER A 13 33.85 -25.97 -38.09
CA SER A 13 35.27 -26.10 -37.71
C SER A 13 36.16 -24.84 -37.53
N GLU A 14 36.62 -24.64 -36.29
CA GLU A 14 38.02 -24.73 -35.84
C GLU A 14 39.15 -24.48 -36.88
N LYS A 15 39.83 -23.32 -36.77
CA LYS A 15 41.27 -23.09 -37.08
C LYS A 15 41.63 -21.61 -36.90
N ALA A 16 42.38 -21.28 -35.85
CA ALA A 16 43.44 -20.26 -35.83
C ALA A 16 43.97 -20.07 -34.40
N LEU A 17 44.74 -21.05 -33.94
CA LEU A 17 45.78 -20.88 -32.94
C LEU A 17 47.10 -20.63 -33.70
N GLU A 18 47.99 -19.83 -33.10
CA GLU A 18 49.41 -19.62 -33.43
C GLU A 18 49.81 -18.43 -34.34
N ALA A 19 50.12 -17.30 -33.69
CA ALA A 19 51.33 -16.48 -33.84
C ALA A 19 51.28 -15.43 -32.69
N GLY A 20 52.03 -15.47 -31.58
CA GLY A 20 53.49 -15.44 -31.42
C GLY A 20 54.07 -14.11 -31.95
N ALA A 21 54.85 -13.26 -31.27
CA ALA A 21 55.39 -13.11 -29.92
C ALA A 21 56.17 -11.76 -29.87
N GLY A 22 56.23 -11.09 -28.71
CA GLY A 22 57.41 -10.31 -28.23
C GLY A 22 57.61 -8.82 -28.58
N ALA A 23 57.80 -8.01 -27.52
CA ALA A 23 58.85 -6.97 -27.31
C ALA A 23 58.40 -5.53 -26.90
N GLU A 24 58.47 -5.29 -25.58
CA GLU A 24 59.06 -4.18 -24.79
C GLU A 24 58.92 -2.65 -25.10
N SER A 25 58.40 -1.96 -24.06
CA SER A 25 58.77 -0.69 -23.39
C SER A 25 58.95 0.65 -24.14
N HIS A 26 58.12 1.64 -23.78
CA HIS A 26 58.57 2.99 -23.41
C HIS A 26 57.53 3.70 -22.52
N SER A 27 58.00 4.34 -21.45
CA SER A 27 57.27 5.20 -20.52
C SER A 27 57.31 6.67 -20.97
N SER A 28 56.18 7.39 -20.88
CA SER A 28 56.09 8.83 -20.53
C SER A 28 54.63 9.30 -20.44
N GLU A 29 54.44 10.36 -19.67
CA GLU A 29 53.26 10.78 -18.89
C GLU A 29 52.07 11.42 -19.63
N VAL A 30 50.88 11.15 -19.06
CA VAL A 30 49.77 12.07 -18.69
C VAL A 30 49.12 12.95 -19.78
N ALA A 31 47.86 12.64 -20.12
CA ALA A 31 46.74 13.60 -20.11
C ALA A 31 45.36 12.91 -20.31
N SER A 32 44.57 12.91 -19.23
CA SER A 32 43.10 12.99 -19.14
C SER A 32 42.21 12.38 -20.24
N GLY A 33 41.51 11.29 -19.90
CA GLY A 33 40.34 10.79 -20.62
C GLY A 33 39.70 9.60 -19.92
N SER A 34 39.09 9.79 -18.76
CA SER A 34 38.37 8.70 -18.06
C SER A 34 37.06 8.38 -18.80
N PRO A 35 36.83 7.13 -19.22
CA PRO A 35 35.58 6.71 -19.83
C PRO A 35 34.49 6.59 -18.76
N VAL A 36 33.26 6.88 -19.20
CA VAL A 36 32.00 6.76 -18.46
C VAL A 36 31.92 5.38 -17.80
N ALA A 37 32.10 5.34 -16.48
CA ALA A 37 31.81 4.16 -15.68
C ALA A 37 30.29 3.95 -15.66
N SER A 38 29.86 2.89 -16.33
CA SER A 38 28.52 2.33 -16.26
C SER A 38 28.17 2.02 -14.80
N ASN A 39 27.03 2.57 -14.39
CA ASN A 39 26.48 2.50 -13.04
C ASN A 39 25.81 1.14 -12.78
N GLU A 40 26.61 0.06 -12.79
CA GLU A 40 26.17 -1.33 -12.54
C GLU A 40 26.38 -1.80 -11.08
N ALA A 41 26.64 -0.89 -10.13
CA ALA A 41 27.03 -1.26 -8.76
C ALA A 41 25.94 -1.09 -7.68
N ALA A 42 24.65 -1.09 -8.03
CA ALA A 42 23.56 -0.95 -7.03
C ALA A 42 22.46 -2.04 -7.08
N GLY A 43 22.48 -2.95 -8.06
CA GLY A 43 21.44 -3.98 -8.23
C GLY A 43 21.82 -5.39 -7.77
N GLY A 44 23.08 -5.65 -7.39
CA GLY A 44 23.62 -7.02 -7.30
C GLY A 44 23.69 -7.68 -5.92
N ASP A 45 23.61 -6.93 -4.82
CA ASP A 45 24.02 -7.46 -3.49
C ASP A 45 22.87 -7.92 -2.56
N LEU A 46 21.61 -7.73 -2.94
CA LEU A 46 20.45 -8.19 -2.14
C LEU A 46 19.99 -9.61 -2.50
N ALA A 47 20.38 -10.12 -3.68
CA ALA A 47 19.97 -11.44 -4.18
C ALA A 47 20.66 -12.63 -3.49
N SER A 48 21.64 -12.39 -2.61
CA SER A 48 22.51 -13.44 -2.04
C SER A 48 22.28 -13.74 -0.55
N TYR A 49 21.27 -13.16 0.11
CA TYR A 49 20.88 -13.56 1.47
C TYR A 49 19.82 -14.67 1.42
N THR A 50 20.25 -15.92 1.48
CA THR A 50 19.35 -17.05 1.71
C THR A 50 18.91 -17.05 3.17
N LEU A 51 17.90 -16.26 3.51
CA LEU A 51 17.16 -16.43 4.77
C LEU A 51 16.74 -17.91 4.87
N SER A 52 16.91 -18.51 6.05
CA SER A 52 16.38 -19.86 6.27
C SER A 52 14.88 -19.86 6.01
N LYS A 53 14.33 -20.95 5.45
CA LYS A 53 12.87 -21.09 5.22
C LYS A 53 12.04 -20.72 6.45
N LYS A 54 12.56 -21.04 7.66
CA LYS A 54 11.93 -20.67 8.93
C LYS A 54 11.94 -19.15 9.18
N GLN A 55 13.06 -18.48 8.92
CA GLN A 55 13.19 -17.03 9.07
C GLN A 55 12.30 -16.28 8.07
N LEU A 56 12.27 -16.76 6.82
CA LEU A 56 11.42 -16.21 5.78
C LEU A 56 9.93 -16.36 6.14
N PHE A 57 9.51 -17.54 6.58
CA PHE A 57 8.13 -17.75 7.04
C PHE A 57 7.78 -16.85 8.24
N CYS A 58 8.66 -16.75 9.24
CA CYS A 58 8.44 -15.85 10.38
C CYS A 58 8.34 -14.38 9.95
N ALA A 59 9.18 -13.93 9.02
CA ALA A 59 9.13 -12.57 8.49
C ALA A 59 7.79 -12.30 7.79
N ILE A 60 7.36 -13.16 6.87
CA ILE A 60 6.08 -13.02 6.16
C ILE A 60 4.91 -13.02 7.15
N ALA A 61 4.90 -13.96 8.10
CA ALA A 61 3.84 -14.06 9.10
C ALA A 61 3.77 -12.80 9.98
N SER A 62 4.92 -12.25 10.38
CA SER A 62 5.00 -11.05 11.20
C SER A 62 4.51 -9.81 10.44
N ILE A 63 4.96 -9.63 9.20
CA ILE A 63 4.53 -8.51 8.36
C ILE A 63 3.04 -8.67 8.04
N GLY A 64 2.56 -9.89 7.73
CA GLY A 64 1.15 -10.17 7.48
C GLY A 64 0.26 -9.88 8.70
N MET A 65 0.71 -10.22 9.90
CA MET A 65 0.03 -9.90 11.16
C MET A 65 -0.06 -8.37 11.38
N LEU A 66 1.01 -7.64 11.12
CA LEU A 66 1.02 -6.17 11.20
C LEU A 66 0.17 -5.51 10.13
N PHE A 67 0.17 -6.07 8.93
CA PHE A 67 -0.67 -5.63 7.83
C PHE A 67 -2.14 -5.81 8.18
N PHE A 68 -2.50 -6.98 8.73
CA PHE A 68 -3.84 -7.27 9.23
C PHE A 68 -4.26 -6.29 10.31
N ILE A 69 -3.45 -6.08 11.36
CA ILE A 69 -3.84 -5.21 12.47
C ILE A 69 -3.98 -3.75 12.04
N SER A 70 -3.13 -3.27 11.13
CA SER A 70 -3.22 -1.90 10.60
C SER A 70 -4.45 -1.72 9.72
N ALA A 71 -4.75 -2.70 8.85
CA ALA A 71 -5.95 -2.68 8.01
C ALA A 71 -7.24 -2.81 8.83
N LEU A 72 -7.22 -3.65 9.87
CA LEU A 72 -8.33 -3.81 10.80
C LEU A 72 -8.60 -2.49 11.51
N ASP A 73 -7.58 -1.84 12.05
CA ASP A 73 -7.69 -0.58 12.79
C ASP A 73 -8.20 0.58 11.91
N ALA A 74 -7.87 0.58 10.62
CA ALA A 74 -8.40 1.53 9.65
C ALA A 74 -9.91 1.37 9.38
N THR A 75 -10.44 0.15 9.56
CA THR A 75 -11.78 -0.23 9.07
C THR A 75 -12.79 -0.44 10.21
N ILE A 76 -12.33 -0.93 11.35
CA ILE A 76 -13.13 -1.10 12.57
C ILE A 76 -13.73 0.22 13.07
N MET A 77 -13.04 1.35 12.86
CA MET A 77 -13.54 2.66 13.28
C MET A 77 -14.85 3.05 12.59
N ALA A 78 -15.11 2.55 11.37
CA ALA A 78 -16.34 2.85 10.64
C ALA A 78 -17.60 2.37 11.38
N SER A 79 -17.52 1.33 12.22
CA SER A 79 -18.66 0.85 13.00
C SER A 79 -18.77 1.44 14.40
N ILE A 80 -17.69 1.99 14.95
CA ILE A 80 -17.64 2.41 16.36
C ILE A 80 -17.42 3.91 16.59
N TYR A 81 -17.14 4.69 15.55
CA TYR A 81 -16.83 6.12 15.70
C TYR A 81 -17.98 6.94 16.34
N VAL A 82 -19.24 6.60 16.07
CA VAL A 82 -20.42 7.26 16.69
C VAL A 82 -20.54 6.92 18.18
N PRO A 83 -20.55 5.64 18.61
CA PRO A 83 -20.49 5.29 20.02
C PRO A 83 -19.36 5.97 20.79
N ILE A 84 -18.14 5.98 20.24
CA ILE A 84 -17.00 6.67 20.86
C ILE A 84 -17.28 8.16 21.04
N ALA A 85 -17.85 8.80 20.01
CA ALA A 85 -18.14 10.22 20.07
C ALA A 85 -19.29 10.56 21.03
N SER A 86 -20.25 9.64 21.19
CA SER A 86 -21.31 9.75 22.20
C SER A 86 -20.74 9.67 23.62
N ASP A 87 -19.78 8.77 23.88
CA ASP A 87 -19.12 8.63 25.20
C ASP A 87 -18.40 9.91 25.65
N PHE A 88 -17.97 10.75 24.70
CA PHE A 88 -17.30 12.03 24.97
C PHE A 88 -18.21 13.26 24.77
N ASP A 89 -19.51 13.06 24.54
CA ASP A 89 -20.47 14.13 24.20
C ASP A 89 -19.97 15.05 23.05
N ALA A 90 -19.33 14.45 22.05
CA ALA A 90 -18.60 15.13 20.98
C ALA A 90 -18.95 14.59 19.59
N LEU A 91 -20.23 14.30 19.34
CA LEU A 91 -20.74 13.76 18.07
C LEU A 91 -20.34 14.61 16.85
N GLY A 92 -20.30 15.94 17.00
CA GLY A 92 -19.85 16.85 15.93
C GLY A 92 -18.40 16.64 15.49
N GLN A 93 -17.60 15.91 16.27
CA GLN A 93 -16.20 15.61 15.97
C GLN A 93 -15.98 14.14 15.57
N ALA A 94 -17.03 13.31 15.50
CA ALA A 94 -16.90 11.86 15.30
C ALA A 94 -16.13 11.50 14.01
N VAL A 95 -16.34 12.25 12.93
CA VAL A 95 -15.68 12.05 11.63
C VAL A 95 -14.16 12.20 11.72
N TRP A 96 -13.65 12.99 12.67
CA TRP A 96 -12.21 13.21 12.83
C TRP A 96 -11.47 11.98 13.34
N ILE A 97 -12.13 11.05 14.04
CA ILE A 97 -11.52 9.80 14.53
C ILE A 97 -10.99 8.95 13.37
N ILE A 98 -11.76 8.90 12.27
CA ILE A 98 -11.40 8.18 11.04
C ILE A 98 -10.45 9.04 10.20
N THR A 99 -10.82 10.32 10.02
CA THR A 99 -10.14 11.23 9.10
C THR A 99 -8.67 11.45 9.45
N THR A 100 -8.32 11.68 10.73
CA THR A 100 -6.93 11.97 11.09
C THR A 100 -6.00 10.77 10.92
N TYR A 101 -6.49 9.56 11.18
CA TYR A 101 -5.75 8.33 10.93
C TYR A 101 -5.54 8.10 9.42
N MET A 102 -6.60 8.24 8.62
CA MET A 102 -6.50 8.08 7.17
C MET A 102 -5.54 9.11 6.57
N LEU A 103 -5.67 10.38 6.98
CA LEU A 103 -4.83 11.47 6.53
C LEU A 103 -3.35 11.22 6.85
N SER A 104 -3.01 10.91 8.10
CA SER A 104 -1.61 10.67 8.48
C SER A 104 -1.06 9.39 7.86
N SER A 105 -1.87 8.33 7.77
CA SER A 105 -1.43 7.07 7.15
C SER A 105 -1.18 7.20 5.65
N THR A 106 -2.04 7.91 4.90
CA THR A 106 -1.86 8.15 3.46
C THR A 106 -0.58 8.95 3.19
N ILE A 107 -0.31 9.99 3.98
CA ILE A 107 0.90 10.81 3.81
C ILE A 107 2.15 9.98 4.08
N VAL A 108 2.17 9.21 5.18
CA VAL A 108 3.35 8.43 5.56
C VAL A 108 3.60 7.29 4.57
N GLN A 109 2.57 6.66 3.99
CA GLN A 109 2.75 5.61 2.97
C GLN A 109 3.58 6.09 1.77
N ALA A 110 3.42 7.35 1.35
CA ALA A 110 4.19 7.91 0.24
C ALA A 110 5.67 8.17 0.60
N ILE A 111 5.94 8.52 1.86
CA ILE A 111 7.27 8.95 2.31
C ILE A 111 8.12 7.78 2.83
N ILE A 112 7.48 6.77 3.44
CA ILE A 112 8.16 5.73 4.22
C ILE A 112 9.10 4.87 3.37
N GLY A 113 8.78 4.65 2.09
CA GLY A 113 9.64 3.91 1.17
C GLY A 113 11.02 4.55 1.09
N LYS A 114 11.07 5.87 0.87
CA LYS A 114 12.32 6.63 0.78
C LYS A 114 13.06 6.70 2.11
N ILE A 115 12.36 6.92 3.21
CA ILE A 115 12.95 6.89 4.56
C ILE A 115 13.63 5.54 4.80
N SER A 116 12.98 4.44 4.38
CA SER A 116 13.51 3.10 4.57
C SER A 116 14.72 2.79 3.67
N ASP A 117 14.85 3.42 2.50
CA ASP A 117 16.07 3.32 1.65
C ASP A 117 17.28 3.91 2.38
N ILE A 118 17.05 4.95 3.19
CA ILE A 118 18.09 5.71 3.88
C ILE A 118 18.42 5.07 5.23
N LEU A 119 17.42 4.86 6.08
CA LEU A 119 17.60 4.38 7.46
C LEU A 119 17.78 2.86 7.56
N GLY A 120 17.28 2.12 6.57
CA GLY A 120 17.21 0.66 6.56
C GLY A 120 15.79 0.15 6.73
N ARG A 121 15.49 -0.99 6.10
CA ARG A 121 14.15 -1.60 6.08
C ARG A 121 13.68 -2.03 7.47
N VAL A 122 14.55 -2.71 8.23
CA VAL A 122 14.22 -3.30 9.54
C VAL A 122 14.01 -2.20 10.58
N GLU A 123 14.90 -1.22 10.61
CA GLU A 123 14.86 -0.10 11.53
C GLU A 123 13.59 0.73 11.32
N THR A 124 13.22 0.96 10.06
CA THR A 124 12.05 1.76 9.71
C THR A 124 10.74 1.02 10.04
N ILE A 125 10.66 -0.29 9.81
CA ILE A 125 9.45 -1.06 10.15
C ILE A 125 9.29 -1.18 11.67
N LEU A 126 10.36 -1.43 12.42
CA LEU A 126 10.32 -1.46 13.88
C LEU A 126 9.89 -0.11 14.47
N THR A 127 10.39 1.00 13.90
CA THR A 127 9.97 2.36 14.30
C THR A 127 8.49 2.59 14.00
N SER A 128 8.00 2.15 12.84
CA SER A 128 6.59 2.28 12.47
C SER A 128 5.67 1.49 13.42
N ILE A 129 6.08 0.27 13.80
CA ILE A 129 5.35 -0.54 14.79
C ILE A 129 5.36 0.13 16.16
N ALA A 130 6.50 0.69 16.59
CA ALA A 130 6.59 1.40 17.87
C ALA A 130 5.66 2.62 17.90
N ILE A 131 5.61 3.41 16.82
CA ILE A 131 4.70 4.56 16.70
C ILE A 131 3.23 4.09 16.73
N PHE A 132 2.90 3.03 15.99
CA PHE A 132 1.54 2.47 15.98
C PHE A 132 1.13 1.95 17.37
N LEU A 133 2.06 1.29 18.08
CA LEU A 133 1.86 0.78 19.43
C LEU A 133 1.60 1.92 20.42
N VAL A 134 2.44 2.97 20.41
CA VAL A 134 2.26 4.16 21.25
C VAL A 134 0.92 4.83 20.94
N GLY A 135 0.60 5.02 19.65
CA GLY A 135 -0.70 5.56 19.24
C GLY A 135 -1.88 4.72 19.74
N SER A 136 -1.78 3.38 19.69
CA SER A 136 -2.81 2.46 20.20
C SER A 136 -3.00 2.59 21.71
N VAL A 137 -1.90 2.65 22.48
CA VAL A 137 -1.95 2.87 23.94
C VAL A 137 -2.61 4.21 24.26
N LEU A 138 -2.23 5.28 23.57
CA LEU A 138 -2.79 6.61 23.80
C LEU A 138 -4.28 6.68 23.43
N CYS A 139 -4.71 5.99 22.37
CA CYS A 139 -6.13 5.88 22.02
C CYS A 139 -6.93 5.14 23.09
N GLY A 140 -6.44 3.98 23.54
CA GLY A 140 -7.09 3.19 24.60
C GLY A 140 -7.14 3.90 25.96
N ALA A 141 -6.17 4.76 26.24
CA ALA A 141 -6.08 5.57 27.47
C ALA A 141 -6.77 6.94 27.37
N SER A 142 -7.34 7.28 26.21
CA SER A 142 -7.86 8.63 25.96
C SER A 142 -9.01 9.03 26.90
N GLN A 143 -8.91 10.27 27.40
CA GLN A 143 -9.85 10.88 28.36
C GLN A 143 -10.67 12.02 27.73
N SER A 144 -10.38 12.39 26.49
CA SER A 144 -11.13 13.41 25.75
C SER A 144 -11.09 13.13 24.26
N MET A 145 -12.08 13.66 23.52
CA MET A 145 -12.14 13.56 22.07
C MET A 145 -10.88 14.12 21.39
N ASN A 146 -10.39 15.28 21.83
CA ASN A 146 -9.17 15.88 21.27
C ASN A 146 -7.93 15.00 21.49
N MET A 147 -7.80 14.39 22.68
CA MET A 147 -6.72 13.45 22.96
C MET A 147 -6.82 12.23 22.05
N LEU A 148 -8.02 11.70 21.83
CA LEU A 148 -8.23 10.58 20.92
C LEU A 148 -7.86 10.96 19.48
N ILE A 149 -8.31 12.10 18.98
CA ILE A 149 -8.00 12.57 17.61
C ILE A 149 -6.49 12.74 17.40
N ALA A 150 -5.78 13.32 18.39
CA ALA A 150 -4.32 13.44 18.35
C ALA A 150 -3.64 12.06 18.37
N SER A 151 -4.12 11.16 19.23
CA SER A 151 -3.61 9.79 19.34
C SER A 151 -3.83 8.99 18.05
N ARG A 152 -4.97 9.16 17.39
CA ARG A 152 -5.29 8.59 16.07
C ARG A 152 -4.35 9.09 14.99
N THR A 153 -3.95 10.35 15.05
CA THR A 153 -2.95 10.91 14.12
C THR A 153 -1.61 10.17 14.29
N ILE A 154 -1.13 10.00 15.52
CA ILE A 154 0.10 9.26 15.84
C ILE A 154 -0.03 7.80 15.39
N GLN A 155 -1.14 7.15 15.71
CA GLN A 155 -1.40 5.77 15.32
C GLN A 155 -1.40 5.61 13.80
N GLY A 156 -2.01 6.55 13.06
CA GLY A 156 -2.04 6.54 11.60
C GLY A 156 -0.65 6.73 10.97
N VAL A 157 0.25 7.51 11.59
CA VAL A 157 1.66 7.58 11.16
C VAL A 157 2.30 6.18 11.20
N GLY A 158 2.13 5.47 12.30
CA GLY A 158 2.65 4.10 12.43
C GLY A 158 1.97 3.12 11.47
N GLY A 159 0.64 3.19 11.33
CA GLY A 159 -0.15 2.31 10.47
C GLY A 159 0.17 2.49 8.99
N GLY A 160 0.32 3.74 8.53
CA GLY A 160 0.78 4.04 7.17
C GLY A 160 2.20 3.54 6.92
N GLY A 161 3.09 3.68 7.92
CA GLY A 161 4.43 3.12 7.85
C GLY A 161 4.43 1.60 7.70
N ILE A 162 3.61 0.89 8.49
CA ILE A 162 3.45 -0.57 8.42
C ILE A 162 2.91 -1.00 7.05
N LEU A 163 1.82 -0.40 6.58
CA LEU A 163 1.19 -0.77 5.31
C LEU A 163 2.10 -0.48 4.11
N GLY A 164 2.72 0.70 4.08
CA GLY A 164 3.62 1.09 3.00
C GLY A 164 4.91 0.26 2.98
N LEU A 165 5.59 0.17 4.12
CA LEU A 165 6.87 -0.53 4.22
C LEU A 165 6.71 -2.05 4.13
N GLY A 166 5.58 -2.61 4.56
CA GLY A 166 5.28 -4.04 4.37
C GLY A 166 5.35 -4.47 2.91
N MET A 167 4.81 -3.65 2.00
CA MET A 167 4.86 -3.91 0.55
C MET A 167 6.25 -3.70 -0.06
N VAL A 168 7.05 -2.78 0.50
CA VAL A 168 8.44 -2.56 0.10
C VAL A 168 9.31 -3.74 0.52
N VAL A 169 9.23 -4.16 1.79
CA VAL A 169 9.98 -5.33 2.31
C VAL A 169 9.60 -6.59 1.56
N LEU A 170 8.32 -6.75 1.20
CA LEU A 170 7.87 -7.87 0.38
C LEU A 170 8.50 -7.84 -1.03
N GLY A 171 8.68 -6.66 -1.61
CA GLY A 171 9.40 -6.50 -2.88
C GLY A 171 10.87 -6.88 -2.80
N ASP A 172 11.52 -6.63 -1.66
CA ASP A 172 12.93 -6.96 -1.46
C ASP A 172 13.16 -8.46 -1.14
N LEU A 173 12.18 -9.11 -0.50
CA LEU A 173 12.30 -10.52 -0.08
C LEU A 173 12.03 -11.52 -1.20
N PHE A 174 11.30 -11.13 -2.24
CA PHE A 174 10.85 -12.04 -3.29
C PHE A 174 11.28 -11.59 -4.67
N SER A 175 11.66 -12.56 -5.49
CA SER A 175 11.86 -12.34 -6.92
C SER A 175 10.59 -11.81 -7.58
N GLU A 176 10.73 -11.06 -8.69
CA GLU A 176 9.59 -10.45 -9.40
C GLU A 176 8.47 -11.46 -9.75
N ARG A 177 8.85 -12.72 -10.04
CA ARG A 177 7.91 -13.80 -10.38
C ARG A 177 7.12 -14.32 -9.18
N GLU A 178 7.71 -14.31 -7.98
CA GLU A 178 7.06 -14.80 -6.76
C GLU A 178 6.31 -13.68 -6.03
N ARG A 179 6.74 -12.43 -6.21
CA ARG A 179 6.19 -11.23 -5.57
C ARG A 179 4.68 -11.09 -5.78
N GLY A 180 4.18 -11.42 -6.97
CA GLY A 180 2.75 -11.34 -7.30
C GLY A 180 1.87 -12.22 -6.40
N ASN A 181 2.31 -13.43 -6.06
CA ASN A 181 1.58 -14.33 -5.16
C ASN A 181 1.45 -13.73 -3.76
N TYR A 182 2.54 -13.20 -3.21
CA TYR A 182 2.52 -12.65 -1.87
C TYR A 182 1.79 -11.31 -1.78
N ILE A 183 1.88 -10.44 -2.80
CA ILE A 183 1.03 -9.24 -2.87
C ILE A 183 -0.44 -9.63 -2.84
N GLY A 184 -0.79 -10.73 -3.53
CA GLY A 184 -2.14 -11.29 -3.47
C GLY A 184 -2.55 -11.77 -2.07
N VAL A 185 -1.68 -12.49 -1.37
CA VAL A 185 -1.93 -12.91 0.02
C VAL A 185 -2.13 -11.69 0.93
N PHE A 186 -1.33 -10.64 0.79
CA PHE A 186 -1.46 -9.43 1.59
C PHE A 186 -2.73 -8.62 1.25
N SER A 187 -3.12 -8.60 -0.02
CA SER A 187 -4.40 -8.00 -0.47
C SER A 187 -5.60 -8.77 0.10
N ALA A 188 -5.51 -10.10 0.16
CA ALA A 188 -6.49 -10.94 0.82
C ALA A 188 -6.56 -10.66 2.33
N ILE A 189 -5.41 -10.57 3.01
CA ILE A 189 -5.33 -10.18 4.42
C ILE A 189 -6.01 -8.82 4.66
N PHE A 190 -5.72 -7.82 3.82
CA PHE A 190 -6.35 -6.50 3.91
C PHE A 190 -7.87 -6.56 3.78
N THR A 191 -8.34 -7.32 2.79
CA THR A 191 -9.77 -7.43 2.50
C THR A 191 -10.50 -8.18 3.61
N ILE A 192 -9.91 -9.26 4.14
CA ILE A 192 -10.42 -9.98 5.30
C ILE A 192 -10.47 -9.05 6.52
N ALA A 193 -9.38 -8.31 6.78
CA ALA A 193 -9.34 -7.33 7.87
C ALA A 193 -10.45 -6.28 7.75
N THR A 194 -10.76 -5.84 6.52
CA THR A 194 -11.83 -4.87 6.29
C THR A 194 -13.23 -5.42 6.56
N VAL A 195 -13.46 -6.72 6.36
CA VAL A 195 -14.74 -7.35 6.72
C VAL A 195 -14.80 -7.64 8.22
N VAL A 196 -13.71 -8.16 8.78
CA VAL A 196 -13.62 -8.49 10.21
C VAL A 196 -13.70 -7.24 11.08
N GLY A 197 -13.15 -6.11 10.62
CA GLY A 197 -13.12 -4.84 11.35
C GLY A 197 -14.50 -4.41 11.84
N PRO A 198 -15.47 -4.08 10.97
CA PRO A 198 -16.80 -3.65 11.37
C PRO A 198 -17.54 -4.67 12.23
N VAL A 199 -17.43 -5.96 11.90
CA VAL A 199 -18.07 -7.08 12.65
C VAL A 199 -17.53 -7.15 14.08
N MET A 200 -16.20 -7.14 14.22
CA MET A 200 -15.54 -7.18 15.52
C MET A 200 -15.77 -5.89 16.31
N GLY A 201 -15.74 -4.73 15.66
CA GLY A 201 -16.04 -3.44 16.30
C GLY A 201 -17.45 -3.36 16.84
N GLY A 202 -18.44 -3.77 16.04
CA GLY A 202 -19.84 -3.83 16.46
C GLY A 202 -20.02 -4.75 17.66
N GLY A 203 -19.52 -5.98 17.57
CA GLY A 203 -19.61 -6.93 18.68
C GLY A 203 -18.88 -6.48 19.96
N ILE A 204 -17.73 -5.81 19.83
CA ILE A 204 -17.01 -5.27 21.00
C ILE A 204 -17.82 -4.15 21.64
N VAL A 205 -18.39 -3.23 20.88
CA VAL A 205 -19.17 -2.10 21.45
C VAL A 205 -20.50 -2.58 22.04
N GLU A 206 -21.11 -3.60 21.47
CA GLU A 206 -22.37 -4.19 21.97
C GLU A 206 -22.19 -4.88 23.34
N HIS A 207 -21.00 -5.39 23.65
CA HIS A 207 -20.76 -6.23 24.83
C HIS A 207 -19.67 -5.73 25.78
N ALA A 208 -18.87 -4.73 25.38
CA ALA A 208 -17.72 -4.25 26.11
C ALA A 208 -17.39 -2.79 25.77
N SER A 209 -16.29 -2.25 26.32
CA SER A 209 -15.84 -0.89 26.02
C SER A 209 -15.11 -0.82 24.67
N TRP A 210 -15.40 0.21 23.88
CA TRP A 210 -14.68 0.53 22.64
C TRP A 210 -13.16 0.63 22.82
N ARG A 211 -12.68 0.93 24.03
CA ARG A 211 -11.24 1.02 24.34
C ARG A 211 -10.49 -0.29 24.04
N ILE A 212 -11.16 -1.44 24.17
CA ILE A 212 -10.60 -2.76 23.92
C ILE A 212 -10.08 -2.89 22.48
N VAL A 213 -10.72 -2.22 21.52
CA VAL A 213 -10.29 -2.22 20.11
C VAL A 213 -8.84 -1.75 19.98
N PHE A 214 -8.42 -0.77 20.77
CA PHE A 214 -7.05 -0.29 20.78
C PHE A 214 -6.10 -1.17 21.59
N TRP A 215 -6.59 -1.78 22.68
CA TRP A 215 -5.77 -2.67 23.53
C TRP A 215 -5.41 -3.99 22.82
N ILE A 216 -6.30 -4.52 21.95
CA ILE A 216 -6.04 -5.75 21.16
C ILE A 216 -4.82 -5.59 20.25
N ASN A 217 -4.54 -4.37 19.78
CA ASN A 217 -3.41 -4.10 18.90
C ASN A 217 -2.05 -4.34 19.58
N ILE A 218 -1.97 -4.14 20.90
CA ILE A 218 -0.72 -4.18 21.68
C ILE A 218 -0.04 -5.55 21.63
N PRO A 219 -0.66 -6.66 22.09
CA PRO A 219 0.00 -7.96 22.09
C PRO A 219 0.43 -8.38 20.69
N VAL A 220 -0.40 -8.09 19.69
CA VAL A 220 -0.12 -8.38 18.27
C VAL A 220 1.13 -7.63 17.80
N CYS A 221 1.21 -6.32 18.07
CA CYS A 221 2.35 -5.50 17.69
C CYS A 221 3.63 -5.91 18.43
N VAL A 222 3.55 -6.24 19.73
CA VAL A 222 4.72 -6.69 20.51
C VAL A 222 5.26 -8.02 19.98
N ILE A 223 4.38 -8.98 19.71
CA ILE A 223 4.78 -10.28 19.14
C ILE A 223 5.42 -10.08 17.76
N ALA A 224 4.78 -9.34 16.87
CA ALA A 224 5.32 -9.10 15.53
C ALA A 224 6.64 -8.30 15.56
N MET A 225 6.75 -7.30 16.45
CA MET A 225 7.98 -6.54 16.66
C MET A 225 9.13 -7.45 17.12
N ALA A 226 8.87 -8.32 18.11
CA ALA A 226 9.86 -9.27 18.59
C ALA A 226 10.29 -10.24 17.48
N LEU A 227 9.33 -10.81 16.75
CA LEU A 227 9.62 -11.71 15.64
C LEU A 227 10.46 -11.03 14.56
N ILE A 228 10.11 -9.82 14.13
CA ILE A 228 10.90 -9.07 13.15
C ILE A 228 12.31 -8.78 13.68
N PHE A 229 12.43 -8.30 14.92
CA PHE A 229 13.72 -7.97 15.52
C PHE A 229 14.68 -9.17 15.56
N PHE A 230 14.18 -10.37 15.88
CA PHE A 230 15.01 -11.56 15.98
C PHE A 230 15.23 -12.28 14.64
N THR A 231 14.28 -12.20 13.70
CA THR A 231 14.29 -13.02 12.47
C THR A 231 14.69 -12.26 11.22
N LEU A 232 14.33 -10.98 11.10
CA LEU A 232 14.57 -10.19 9.91
C LEU A 232 15.90 -9.44 10.04
N LYS A 233 16.97 -10.07 9.56
CA LYS A 233 18.30 -9.48 9.47
C LYS A 233 18.60 -9.10 8.02
N LEU A 234 18.12 -7.93 7.61
CA LEU A 234 18.45 -7.37 6.29
C LEU A 234 19.77 -6.57 6.37
N PRO A 235 20.47 -6.38 5.22
CA PRO A 235 21.67 -5.57 5.17
C PRO A 235 21.42 -4.17 5.72
N LYS A 236 22.25 -3.75 6.69
CA LYS A 236 22.17 -2.40 7.23
C LYS A 236 22.67 -1.41 6.18
N THR A 237 21.97 -0.29 6.02
CA THR A 237 22.44 0.79 5.16
C THR A 237 23.76 1.35 5.73
N LYS A 238 24.77 1.55 4.86
CA LYS A 238 26.10 2.06 5.22
C LYS A 238 26.04 3.56 5.55
N GLY A 239 26.96 4.04 6.39
CA GLY A 239 27.09 5.45 6.77
C GLY A 239 26.67 5.75 8.21
N THR A 240 27.14 6.88 8.74
CA THR A 240 26.84 7.37 10.09
C THR A 240 25.39 7.86 10.17
N PHE A 241 24.74 7.77 11.32
CA PHE A 241 23.36 8.26 11.52
C PHE A 241 23.17 9.72 11.06
N LYS A 242 24.16 10.58 11.30
CA LYS A 242 24.16 11.98 10.85
C LYS A 242 24.16 12.12 9.32
N GLU A 243 24.88 11.26 8.62
CA GLU A 243 24.93 11.25 7.14
C GLU A 243 23.61 10.76 6.56
N LYS A 244 23.00 9.75 7.19
CA LYS A 244 21.68 9.24 6.81
C LYS A 244 20.61 10.32 6.95
N ILE A 245 20.52 11.00 8.10
CA ILE A 245 19.55 12.08 8.31
C ILE A 245 19.75 13.20 7.29
N LYS A 246 20.98 13.57 6.95
CA LYS A 246 21.25 14.63 5.97
C LYS A 246 20.75 14.31 4.56
N ARG A 247 20.55 13.02 4.24
CA ARG A 247 20.00 12.58 2.94
C ARG A 247 18.46 12.61 2.89
N ILE A 248 17.79 12.77 4.03
CA ILE A 248 16.34 12.86 4.06
C ILE A 248 15.93 14.22 3.50
N ASP A 249 15.08 14.21 2.49
CA ASP A 249 14.47 15.43 1.97
C ASP A 249 13.33 15.90 2.88
N PHE A 250 13.70 16.59 3.96
CA PHE A 250 12.75 17.18 4.89
C PHE A 250 11.86 18.25 4.24
N ILE A 251 12.39 18.99 3.27
CA ILE A 251 11.64 20.05 2.58
C ILE A 251 10.57 19.44 1.71
N GLY A 252 10.91 18.43 0.91
CA GLY A 252 9.96 17.64 0.13
C GLY A 252 8.90 16.99 1.01
N CYS A 253 9.29 16.37 2.13
CA CYS A 253 8.34 15.77 3.09
C CYS A 253 7.34 16.80 3.64
N VAL A 254 7.82 17.98 4.03
CA VAL A 254 6.98 19.05 4.58
C VAL A 254 6.07 19.63 3.51
N LEU A 255 6.59 19.94 2.32
CA LEU A 255 5.78 20.45 1.20
C LEU A 255 4.71 19.44 0.77
N PHE A 256 5.08 18.16 0.65
CA PHE A 256 4.14 17.09 0.35
C PHE A 256 3.04 17.00 1.41
N THR A 257 3.41 17.05 2.70
CA THR A 257 2.45 17.02 3.81
C THR A 257 1.51 18.23 3.76
N ILE A 258 2.04 19.45 3.61
CA ILE A 258 1.25 20.69 3.57
C ILE A 258 0.36 20.75 2.32
N GLY A 259 0.75 20.14 1.21
CA GLY A 259 -0.08 20.05 0.01
C GLY A 259 -1.16 18.97 0.11
N MET A 260 -0.82 17.79 0.63
CA MET A 260 -1.75 16.66 0.73
C MET A 260 -2.84 16.87 1.80
N VAL A 261 -2.50 17.47 2.94
CA VAL A 261 -3.46 17.67 4.04
C VAL A 261 -4.72 18.44 3.59
N PRO A 262 -4.62 19.63 2.97
CA PRO A 262 -5.78 20.36 2.46
C PRO A 262 -6.55 19.60 1.39
N ILE A 263 -5.89 18.88 0.48
CA ILE A 263 -6.59 18.11 -0.56
C ILE A 263 -7.45 17.02 0.07
N LEU A 264 -6.85 16.20 0.93
CA LEU A 264 -7.55 15.12 1.60
C LEU A 264 -8.66 15.64 2.52
N LEU A 265 -8.44 16.80 3.16
CA LEU A 265 -9.46 17.46 3.99
C LEU A 265 -10.63 18.00 3.14
N GLY A 266 -10.35 18.66 2.02
CA GLY A 266 -11.36 19.15 1.09
C GLY A 266 -12.21 18.01 0.52
N LEU A 267 -11.57 16.89 0.16
CA LEU A 267 -12.27 15.68 -0.29
C LEU A 267 -13.10 15.03 0.82
N SER A 268 -12.64 15.08 2.07
CA SER A 268 -13.38 14.54 3.22
C SER A 268 -14.58 15.41 3.60
N TRP A 269 -14.49 16.73 3.44
CA TRP A 269 -15.55 17.65 3.80
C TRP A 269 -16.61 17.85 2.73
N GLY A 270 -16.20 17.78 1.46
CA GLY A 270 -17.06 18.03 0.30
C GLY A 270 -18.24 17.06 0.26
N GLY A 271 -19.46 17.60 0.24
CA GLY A 271 -20.70 16.85 0.18
C GLY A 271 -21.11 16.16 1.49
N GLN A 272 -20.30 16.27 2.55
CA GLN A 272 -20.61 15.72 3.88
C GLN A 272 -20.85 16.82 4.92
N GLN A 273 -19.85 17.68 5.15
CA GLN A 273 -19.93 18.78 6.13
C GLN A 273 -20.18 20.12 5.46
N TYR A 274 -19.61 20.33 4.27
CA TYR A 274 -19.78 21.53 3.47
C TYR A 274 -20.17 21.14 2.03
N GLU A 275 -20.89 22.00 1.33
CA GLU A 275 -21.14 21.81 -0.10
C GLU A 275 -19.83 21.80 -0.90
N TRP A 276 -19.79 21.06 -2.01
CA TRP A 276 -18.61 21.01 -2.88
C TRP A 276 -18.18 22.40 -3.40
N THR A 277 -19.13 23.31 -3.56
CA THR A 277 -18.92 24.69 -4.01
C THR A 277 -18.57 25.66 -2.89
N SER A 278 -18.48 25.20 -1.63
CA SER A 278 -18.15 26.09 -0.51
C SER A 278 -16.71 26.63 -0.63
N ALA A 279 -16.52 27.85 -0.13
CA ALA A 279 -15.21 28.49 -0.12
C ALA A 279 -14.16 27.67 0.65
N GLN A 280 -14.56 26.99 1.74
CA GLN A 280 -13.67 26.16 2.54
C GLN A 280 -13.15 24.95 1.74
N VAL A 281 -14.06 24.21 1.08
CA VAL A 281 -13.69 23.04 0.28
C VAL A 281 -12.83 23.46 -0.91
N LEU A 282 -13.26 24.49 -1.64
CA LEU A 282 -12.53 24.97 -2.82
C LEU A 282 -11.16 25.56 -2.46
N ALA A 283 -11.05 26.31 -1.36
CA ALA A 283 -9.77 26.82 -0.89
C ALA A 283 -8.82 25.68 -0.49
N CYS A 284 -9.31 24.68 0.24
CA CYS A 284 -8.52 23.50 0.60
C CYS A 284 -8.00 22.76 -0.64
N LEU A 285 -8.86 22.51 -1.63
CA LEU A 285 -8.47 21.84 -2.88
C LEU A 285 -7.48 22.68 -3.69
N ILE A 286 -7.79 23.95 -3.98
CA ILE A 286 -6.93 24.82 -4.80
C ILE A 286 -5.57 25.02 -4.13
N CYS A 287 -5.54 25.43 -2.86
CA CYS A 287 -4.29 25.66 -2.14
C CYS A 287 -3.45 24.38 -2.05
N GLY A 288 -4.09 23.24 -1.77
CA GLY A 288 -3.41 21.95 -1.72
C GLY A 288 -2.79 21.55 -3.07
N PHE A 289 -3.53 21.67 -4.17
CA PHE A 289 -2.99 21.40 -5.51
C PHE A 289 -1.87 22.37 -5.90
N VAL A 290 -1.99 23.65 -5.57
CA VAL A 290 -0.93 24.63 -5.81
C VAL A 290 0.35 24.26 -5.06
N VAL A 291 0.25 23.89 -3.78
CA VAL A 291 1.41 23.44 -3.00
C VAL A 291 2.00 22.14 -3.55
N LEU A 292 1.17 21.20 -4.02
CA LEU A 292 1.67 19.99 -4.69
C LEU A 292 2.37 20.26 -6.02
N LEU A 293 1.93 21.26 -6.79
CA LEU A 293 2.64 21.69 -8.00
C LEU A 293 3.99 22.32 -7.65
N VAL A 294 4.05 23.13 -6.60
CA VAL A 294 5.30 23.69 -6.07
C VAL A 294 6.23 22.56 -5.59
N PHE A 295 5.69 21.59 -4.85
CA PHE A 295 6.42 20.37 -4.46
C PHE A 295 7.00 19.67 -5.68
N GLY A 296 6.18 19.34 -6.69
CA GLY A 296 6.64 18.66 -7.90
C GLY A 296 7.73 19.43 -8.66
N TYR A 297 7.65 20.76 -8.69
CA TYR A 297 8.70 21.61 -9.28
C TYR A 297 10.00 21.58 -8.46
N VAL A 298 9.90 21.70 -7.13
CA VAL A 298 11.05 21.66 -6.22
C VAL A 298 11.75 20.30 -6.33
N GLU A 299 10.96 19.23 -6.27
CA GLU A 299 11.39 17.84 -6.37
C GLU A 299 12.12 17.58 -7.70
N TYR A 300 11.55 18.03 -8.81
CA TYR A 300 12.11 17.83 -10.14
C TYR A 300 13.41 18.61 -10.36
N ARG A 301 13.54 19.81 -9.79
CA ARG A 301 14.61 20.76 -10.13
C ARG A 301 15.78 20.78 -9.15
N PHE A 302 15.54 20.55 -7.86
CA PHE A 302 16.51 20.81 -6.79
C PHE A 302 16.87 19.58 -5.96
N VAL A 303 16.06 18.53 -5.97
CA VAL A 303 16.27 17.35 -5.13
C VAL A 303 17.04 16.29 -5.90
N ALA A 304 18.23 15.93 -5.41
CA ALA A 304 19.08 14.92 -6.03
C ALA A 304 18.52 13.50 -5.86
N ASP A 305 17.77 13.26 -4.77
CA ASP A 305 17.20 11.96 -4.44
C ASP A 305 15.71 12.11 -4.06
N PRO A 306 14.81 12.23 -5.06
CA PRO A 306 13.41 12.59 -4.84
C PRO A 306 12.62 11.47 -4.16
N ILE A 307 11.66 11.86 -3.32
CA ILE A 307 10.63 11.01 -2.70
C ILE A 307 9.74 10.42 -3.78
N ILE A 308 9.29 11.25 -4.74
CA ILE A 308 8.51 10.80 -5.89
C ILE A 308 9.32 11.05 -7.16
N PRO A 309 9.85 10.01 -7.82
CA PRO A 309 10.54 10.18 -9.09
C PRO A 309 9.53 10.53 -10.19
N VAL A 310 9.25 11.83 -10.35
CA VAL A 310 8.27 12.40 -11.31
C VAL A 310 8.50 11.91 -12.74
N ARG A 311 9.74 11.52 -13.07
CA ARG A 311 10.11 10.90 -14.35
C ARG A 311 9.32 9.62 -14.65
N LEU A 312 8.96 8.82 -13.63
CA LEU A 312 8.14 7.61 -13.80
C LEU A 312 6.72 7.94 -14.25
N LEU A 313 6.17 9.10 -13.87
CA LEU A 313 4.84 9.54 -14.32
C LEU A 313 4.80 9.88 -15.82
N GLY A 314 5.96 10.14 -16.44
CA GLY A 314 6.07 10.29 -17.89
C GLY A 314 5.88 8.98 -18.66
N ASN A 315 6.06 7.83 -18.01
CA ASN A 315 5.81 6.53 -18.63
C ASN A 315 4.31 6.23 -18.65
N ARG A 316 3.73 6.13 -19.85
CA ARG A 316 2.30 5.84 -20.05
C ARG A 316 1.85 4.56 -19.33
N ASN A 317 2.70 3.53 -19.28
CA ASN A 317 2.36 2.27 -18.60
C ASN A 317 2.21 2.49 -17.10
N VAL A 318 3.15 3.19 -16.48
CA VAL A 318 3.11 3.53 -15.04
C VAL A 318 1.90 4.39 -14.73
N LEU A 319 1.66 5.45 -15.52
CA LEU A 319 0.50 6.32 -15.33
C LEU A 319 -0.82 5.55 -15.46
N SER A 320 -0.94 4.66 -16.45
CA SER A 320 -2.14 3.84 -16.62
C SER A 320 -2.38 2.89 -15.44
N ALA A 321 -1.31 2.33 -14.88
CA ALA A 321 -1.38 1.46 -13.72
C ALA A 321 -1.80 2.24 -12.47
N LEU A 322 -1.24 3.43 -12.24
CA LEU A 322 -1.63 4.31 -11.13
C LEU A 322 -3.10 4.73 -11.24
N MET A 323 -3.57 5.09 -12.44
CA MET A 323 -4.98 5.42 -12.67
C MET A 323 -5.91 4.23 -12.41
N ALA A 324 -5.49 3.01 -12.78
CA ALA A 324 -6.25 1.80 -12.50
C ALA A 324 -6.35 1.52 -10.99
N VAL A 325 -5.24 1.65 -10.25
CA VAL A 325 -5.24 1.54 -8.77
C VAL A 325 -6.14 2.59 -8.14
N PHE A 326 -6.06 3.83 -8.61
CA PHE A 326 -6.88 4.93 -8.11
C PHE A 326 -8.38 4.65 -8.30
N ALA A 327 -8.79 4.28 -9.51
CA ALA A 327 -10.19 3.99 -9.82
C ALA A 327 -10.72 2.80 -8.99
N ILE A 328 -9.94 1.73 -8.88
CA ILE A 328 -10.35 0.52 -8.15
C ILE A 328 -10.33 0.75 -6.65
N GLY A 329 -9.35 1.50 -6.14
CA GLY A 329 -9.32 1.94 -4.75
C GLY A 329 -10.59 2.71 -4.40
N GLY A 330 -10.99 3.67 -5.24
CA GLY A 330 -12.22 4.45 -5.06
C GLY A 330 -13.48 3.59 -5.01
N VAL A 331 -13.66 2.69 -5.98
CA VAL A 331 -14.82 1.77 -6.00
C VAL A 331 -14.79 0.81 -4.81
N SER A 332 -13.64 0.24 -4.48
CA SER A 332 -13.49 -0.73 -3.39
C SER A 332 -13.79 -0.08 -2.04
N PHE A 333 -13.14 1.03 -1.71
CA PHE A 333 -13.40 1.75 -0.47
C PHE A 333 -14.83 2.32 -0.43
N GLY A 334 -15.37 2.74 -1.58
CA GLY A 334 -16.77 3.14 -1.71
C GLY A 334 -17.71 2.00 -1.30
N ALA A 335 -17.52 0.80 -1.83
CA ALA A 335 -18.33 -0.37 -1.47
C ALA A 335 -18.13 -0.78 -0.01
N LEU A 336 -16.88 -0.84 0.48
CA LEU A 336 -16.55 -1.27 1.84
C LEU A 336 -17.15 -0.36 2.92
N ASN A 337 -17.30 0.94 2.66
CA ASN A 337 -17.93 1.88 3.61
C ASN A 337 -19.45 1.98 3.43
N ASN A 338 -19.94 2.07 2.19
CA ASN A 338 -21.35 2.38 1.94
C ASN A 338 -22.27 1.15 2.05
N ILE A 339 -21.78 -0.05 1.73
CA ILE A 339 -22.63 -1.26 1.78
C ILE A 339 -23.07 -1.60 3.22
N PRO A 340 -22.17 -1.64 4.23
CA PRO A 340 -22.61 -1.87 5.61
C PRO A 340 -23.55 -0.77 6.11
N ALA A 341 -23.27 0.50 5.77
CA ALA A 341 -24.12 1.63 6.13
C ALA A 341 -25.52 1.51 5.51
N TRP A 342 -25.61 1.08 4.26
CA TRP A 342 -26.87 0.82 3.57
C TRP A 342 -27.66 -0.33 4.20
N GLU A 343 -27.01 -1.45 4.53
CA GLU A 343 -27.67 -2.61 5.17
C GLU A 343 -28.22 -2.22 6.57
N LEU A 344 -27.47 -1.40 7.31
CA LEU A 344 -27.92 -0.86 8.60
C LEU A 344 -29.13 0.08 8.43
N ALA A 345 -29.05 1.03 7.50
CA ALA A 345 -30.07 2.07 7.34
C ALA A 345 -31.38 1.58 6.68
N ILE A 346 -31.29 0.71 5.67
CA ILE A 346 -32.43 0.31 4.82
C ILE A 346 -32.95 -1.08 5.16
N LYS A 347 -32.08 -2.02 5.49
CA LYS A 347 -32.48 -3.39 5.84
C LYS A 347 -32.62 -3.58 7.35
N HIS A 348 -32.32 -2.56 8.14
CA HIS A 348 -32.32 -2.62 9.61
C HIS A 348 -31.50 -3.80 10.13
N ALA A 349 -30.43 -4.14 9.41
CA ALA A 349 -29.50 -5.19 9.82
C ALA A 349 -28.72 -4.74 11.06
N SER A 350 -28.29 -5.69 11.90
CA SER A 350 -27.34 -5.37 12.98
C SER A 350 -25.98 -4.97 12.39
N THR A 351 -25.16 -4.26 13.18
CA THR A 351 -23.79 -3.87 12.81
C THR A 351 -22.96 -5.08 12.37
N THR A 352 -23.09 -6.18 13.12
CA THR A 352 -22.45 -7.48 12.84
C THR A 352 -22.94 -8.07 11.51
N SER A 353 -24.26 -8.06 11.26
CA SER A 353 -24.83 -8.61 10.03
C SER A 353 -24.43 -7.77 8.80
N GLY A 354 -24.45 -6.44 8.91
CA GLY A 354 -24.07 -5.52 7.83
C GLY A 354 -22.63 -5.75 7.35
N GLY A 355 -21.70 -6.02 8.28
CA GLY A 355 -20.32 -6.40 7.93
C GLY A 355 -20.24 -7.76 7.22
N LEU A 356 -21.03 -8.75 7.64
CA LEU A 356 -21.06 -10.07 6.99
C LEU A 356 -21.51 -10.02 5.53
N HIS A 357 -22.31 -9.02 5.14
CA HIS A 357 -22.70 -8.82 3.74
C HIS A 357 -21.53 -8.47 2.81
N LEU A 358 -20.36 -8.07 3.33
CA LEU A 358 -19.14 -7.85 2.54
C LEU A 358 -18.36 -9.15 2.26
N LEU A 359 -18.72 -10.28 2.88
CA LEU A 359 -18.05 -11.56 2.68
C LEU A 359 -17.97 -12.00 1.21
N PRO A 360 -19.00 -11.85 0.36
CA PRO A 360 -18.89 -12.19 -1.05
C PRO A 360 -17.79 -11.39 -1.77
N MET A 361 -17.66 -10.09 -1.49
CA MET A 361 -16.57 -9.28 -2.05
C MET A 361 -15.21 -9.78 -1.56
N ALA A 362 -15.08 -10.08 -0.26
CA ALA A 362 -13.85 -10.63 0.28
C ALA A 362 -13.48 -11.97 -0.34
N LEU A 363 -14.44 -12.89 -0.49
CA LEU A 363 -14.25 -14.17 -1.17
C LEU A 363 -13.79 -13.97 -2.62
N GLY A 364 -14.38 -13.02 -3.34
CA GLY A 364 -13.94 -12.66 -4.69
C GLY A 364 -12.46 -12.25 -4.72
N VAL A 365 -12.04 -11.35 -3.83
CA VAL A 365 -10.63 -10.91 -3.77
C VAL A 365 -9.69 -12.06 -3.36
N VAL A 366 -10.07 -12.84 -2.35
CA VAL A 366 -9.27 -13.97 -1.82
C VAL A 366 -9.09 -15.06 -2.86
N LEU A 367 -10.07 -15.28 -3.74
CA LEU A 367 -9.97 -16.25 -4.83
C LEU A 367 -9.18 -15.68 -6.02
N ALA A 368 -9.51 -14.46 -6.46
CA ALA A 368 -8.88 -13.88 -7.64
C ALA A 368 -7.40 -13.55 -7.43
N SER A 369 -7.01 -13.13 -6.22
CA SER A 369 -5.63 -12.67 -5.98
C SER A 369 -4.61 -13.80 -6.16
N PRO A 370 -4.68 -14.96 -5.47
CA PRO A 370 -3.72 -16.04 -5.70
C PRO A 370 -3.75 -16.57 -7.14
N LEU A 371 -4.93 -16.63 -7.78
CA LEU A 371 -5.06 -17.07 -9.17
C LEU A 371 -4.32 -16.13 -10.14
N CYS A 372 -4.44 -14.82 -9.93
CA CYS A 372 -3.70 -13.81 -10.68
C CYS A 372 -2.19 -14.00 -10.52
N GLY A 373 -1.71 -14.18 -9.29
CA GLY A 373 -0.30 -14.39 -8.99
C GLY A 373 0.26 -15.64 -9.64
N ILE A 374 -0.46 -16.77 -9.55
CA ILE A 374 -0.08 -18.04 -10.16
C ILE A 374 -0.04 -17.91 -11.70
N TYR A 375 -1.03 -17.23 -12.28
CA TYR A 375 -1.06 -16.99 -13.72
C TYR A 375 0.14 -16.17 -14.18
N ILE A 376 0.47 -15.08 -13.49
CA ILE A 376 1.62 -14.23 -13.82
C ILE A 376 2.93 -15.02 -13.66
N ALA A 377 3.07 -15.77 -12.56
CA ALA A 377 4.26 -16.58 -12.30
C ALA A 377 4.51 -17.64 -13.39
N ARG A 378 3.44 -18.25 -13.94
CA ARG A 378 3.54 -19.28 -14.99
C ARG A 378 3.67 -18.70 -16.40
N SER A 379 2.92 -17.64 -16.72
CA SER A 379 2.81 -17.12 -18.08
C SER A 379 3.77 -15.98 -18.40
N GLY A 380 4.26 -15.27 -17.37
CA GLY A 380 4.99 -14.00 -17.51
C GLY A 380 4.14 -12.83 -18.03
N ARG A 381 2.83 -13.01 -18.23
CA ARG A 381 1.95 -12.01 -18.85
C ARG A 381 1.10 -11.31 -17.80
N PHE A 382 1.50 -10.10 -17.40
CA PHE A 382 0.80 -9.30 -16.39
C PHE A 382 -0.39 -8.49 -16.94
N LEU A 383 -0.40 -8.13 -18.23
CA LEU A 383 -1.45 -7.29 -18.82
C LEU A 383 -2.81 -7.98 -18.93
N ILE A 384 -2.85 -9.30 -19.13
CA ILE A 384 -4.10 -10.04 -19.31
C ILE A 384 -4.92 -10.01 -18.01
N PRO A 385 -4.37 -10.37 -16.84
CA PRO A 385 -5.08 -10.23 -15.57
C PRO A 385 -5.56 -8.81 -15.26
N ILE A 386 -4.75 -7.77 -15.57
CA ILE A 386 -5.18 -6.37 -15.39
C ILE A 386 -6.45 -6.09 -16.18
N ARG A 387 -6.47 -6.44 -17.48
CA ARG A 387 -7.60 -6.14 -18.36
C ARG A 387 -8.85 -6.90 -17.93
N VAL A 388 -8.71 -8.18 -17.62
CA VAL A 388 -9.81 -9.02 -17.12
C VAL A 388 -10.34 -8.45 -15.81
N GLY A 389 -9.45 -8.14 -14.87
CA GLY A 389 -9.83 -7.56 -13.59
C GLY A 389 -10.51 -6.20 -13.72
N ALA A 390 -10.04 -5.33 -14.61
CA ALA A 390 -10.64 -4.02 -14.85
C ALA A 390 -12.06 -4.14 -15.42
N VAL A 391 -12.27 -5.06 -16.37
CA VAL A 391 -13.61 -5.34 -16.92
C VAL A 391 -14.54 -5.91 -15.84
N LEU A 392 -14.07 -6.86 -15.05
CA LEU A 392 -14.84 -7.44 -13.94
C LEU A 392 -15.17 -6.40 -12.86
N ALA A 393 -14.22 -5.54 -12.50
CA ALA A 393 -14.40 -4.49 -11.52
C ALA A 393 -15.40 -3.43 -12.04
N ALA A 394 -15.29 -3.03 -13.31
CA ALA A 394 -16.24 -2.10 -13.93
C ALA A 394 -17.65 -2.71 -14.03
N ALA A 395 -17.77 -3.99 -14.38
CA ALA A 395 -19.04 -4.69 -14.41
C ALA A 395 -19.66 -4.79 -12.99
N GLY A 396 -18.87 -5.21 -11.99
CA GLY A 396 -19.30 -5.27 -10.60
C GLY A 396 -19.73 -3.90 -10.06
N ALA A 397 -18.95 -2.85 -10.33
CA ALA A 397 -19.29 -1.48 -9.96
C ALA A 397 -20.59 -1.00 -10.61
N SER A 398 -20.80 -1.33 -11.89
CA SER A 398 -22.02 -0.98 -12.61
C SER A 398 -23.25 -1.72 -12.06
N LEU A 399 -23.09 -2.97 -11.63
CA LEU A 399 -24.15 -3.73 -10.97
C LEU A 399 -24.56 -3.14 -9.62
N LEU A 400 -23.64 -2.45 -8.91
CA LEU A 400 -24.00 -1.73 -7.69
C LEU A 400 -25.00 -0.58 -7.94
N LEU A 401 -25.13 -0.06 -9.17
CA LEU A 401 -26.19 0.91 -9.51
C LEU A 401 -27.60 0.29 -9.41
N LEU A 402 -27.70 -1.04 -9.46
CA LEU A 402 -28.94 -1.79 -9.30
C LEU A 402 -29.21 -2.20 -7.85
N TYR A 403 -28.35 -1.79 -6.89
CA TYR A 403 -28.45 -2.12 -5.48
C TYR A 403 -29.56 -1.28 -4.80
N LYS A 404 -30.80 -1.72 -4.97
CA LYS A 404 -32.03 -1.07 -4.47
C LYS A 404 -32.57 -1.82 -3.25
N ALA A 405 -33.50 -1.17 -2.53
CA ALA A 405 -34.16 -1.79 -1.37
C ALA A 405 -34.88 -3.11 -1.72
N SER A 406 -35.33 -3.27 -2.97
CA SER A 406 -36.00 -4.47 -3.49
C SER A 406 -35.05 -5.58 -3.96
N THR A 407 -33.74 -5.34 -4.05
CA THR A 407 -32.76 -6.30 -4.58
C THR A 407 -32.70 -7.55 -3.71
N GLY A 408 -32.74 -8.72 -4.36
CA GLY A 408 -32.73 -10.02 -3.70
C GLY A 408 -31.39 -10.31 -3.01
N PHE A 409 -31.38 -11.20 -2.02
CA PHE A 409 -30.14 -11.57 -1.32
C PHE A 409 -29.11 -12.22 -2.27
N GLY A 410 -29.54 -13.09 -3.18
CA GLY A 410 -28.65 -13.73 -4.16
C GLY A 410 -28.02 -12.74 -5.15
N GLU A 411 -28.77 -11.74 -5.60
CA GLU A 411 -28.27 -10.68 -6.50
C GLU A 411 -27.17 -9.86 -5.82
N ARG A 412 -27.39 -9.48 -4.55
CA ARG A 412 -26.39 -8.75 -3.75
C ARG A 412 -25.08 -9.52 -3.62
N ILE A 413 -25.16 -10.83 -3.38
CA ILE A 413 -23.98 -11.72 -3.32
C ILE A 413 -23.23 -11.69 -4.65
N VAL A 414 -23.93 -11.86 -5.78
CA VAL A 414 -23.31 -11.89 -7.11
C VAL A 414 -22.63 -10.57 -7.44
N TYR A 415 -23.28 -9.44 -7.16
CA TYR A 415 -22.73 -8.11 -7.47
C TYR A 415 -21.43 -7.84 -6.71
N LEU A 416 -21.44 -8.12 -5.40
CA LEU A 416 -20.28 -7.95 -4.53
C LEU A 416 -19.17 -8.95 -4.85
N PHE A 417 -19.51 -10.20 -5.17
CA PHE A 417 -18.54 -11.21 -5.56
C PHE A 417 -17.83 -10.87 -6.88
N LEU A 418 -18.57 -10.42 -7.90
CA LEU A 418 -17.99 -9.97 -9.17
C LEU A 418 -17.08 -8.77 -9.00
N LEU A 419 -17.49 -7.79 -8.18
CA LEU A 419 -16.63 -6.66 -7.83
C LEU A 419 -15.35 -7.15 -7.15
N GLY A 420 -15.46 -8.04 -6.16
CA GLY A 420 -14.32 -8.62 -5.44
C GLY A 420 -13.34 -9.36 -6.37
N LEU A 421 -13.85 -10.15 -7.32
CA LEU A 421 -13.01 -10.81 -8.33
C LEU A 421 -12.20 -9.78 -9.15
N GLY A 422 -12.88 -8.72 -9.63
CA GLY A 422 -12.23 -7.67 -10.40
C GLY A 422 -11.13 -6.96 -9.61
N VAL A 423 -11.43 -6.59 -8.37
CA VAL A 423 -10.47 -5.97 -7.45
C VAL A 423 -9.26 -6.88 -7.25
N GLY A 424 -9.46 -8.17 -6.97
CA GLY A 424 -8.35 -9.11 -6.76
C GLY A 424 -7.42 -9.27 -7.97
N PHE A 425 -7.96 -9.25 -9.19
CA PHE A 425 -7.15 -9.36 -10.42
C PHE A 425 -6.31 -8.11 -10.70
N VAL A 426 -6.78 -6.90 -10.36
CA VAL A 426 -6.06 -5.65 -10.65
C VAL A 426 -5.17 -5.17 -9.50
N SER A 427 -5.41 -5.61 -8.27
CA SER A 427 -4.65 -5.16 -7.10
C SER A 427 -3.15 -5.48 -7.18
N GLN A 428 -2.75 -6.45 -8.01
CA GLN A 428 -1.37 -6.96 -8.09
C GLN A 428 -0.46 -6.29 -9.13
N PRO A 429 -0.89 -6.09 -10.38
CA PRO A 429 0.05 -5.79 -11.46
C PRO A 429 0.70 -4.39 -11.51
N PRO A 430 0.17 -3.32 -10.88
CA PRO A 430 0.79 -1.99 -10.89
C PRO A 430 2.20 -1.94 -10.30
N LEU A 431 2.49 -2.77 -9.30
CA LEU A 431 3.83 -2.91 -8.72
C LEU A 431 4.79 -3.70 -9.62
N ALA A 432 4.26 -4.62 -10.44
CA ALA A 432 5.03 -5.35 -11.44
C ALA A 432 5.32 -4.53 -12.70
N CYS A 433 4.46 -3.54 -13.02
CA CYS A 433 4.71 -2.61 -14.13
C CYS A 433 5.80 -1.57 -13.82
N LEU A 434 6.11 -1.35 -12.54
CA LEU A 434 7.18 -0.44 -12.11
C LEU A 434 8.58 -1.07 -12.21
N SER A 435 8.66 -2.41 -12.31
CA SER A 435 9.92 -3.16 -12.46
C SER A 435 10.24 -3.53 -13.92
N SER A 436 9.36 -3.21 -14.86
CA SER A 436 9.54 -3.39 -16.32
C SER A 436 9.74 -2.05 -17.02
#